data_AF-A0A7S0J6X0-F1
#
_entry.id   AF-A0A7S0J6X0-F1
#
_cell.length_a   1.000
_cell.length_b   1.000
_cell.length_c   1.000
_cell.angle_alpha   90.00
_cell.angle_beta   90.00
_cell.angle_gamma   90.00
#
_symmetry.space_group_name_H-M   'P 1'
#
loop_
_entity.id
_entity.type
_entity.pdbx_description
1 polymer ?
#
loop_
_entity_poly.entity_id
_entity_poly.type
_entity_poly.pdbx_seq_one_letter_code
_entity_poly.pdbx_strand_id
1 'polypeptide(L)'
;MIGVGAGQQSRVDCVKLAGRKVDTWYLRQHPKVRALVFKQGVKRQERINARVRYIEGDMPPTEYTQWAQQFDEAPEALTEAEKREFLASLTDVSLASDAFFPFRDSVDVASSRGVKFVVAAGGSVADEEVIAAADEYEMTMAFSGLRLFHH
;
A
#
# COMPACT_ATOMS: atom_id res chain seq x y z
N MET A 1 -8.37 8.32 -2.14
CA MET A 1 -7.02 8.16 -1.56
C MET A 1 -6.91 6.74 -1.03
N ILE A 2 -5.90 5.98 -1.48
CA ILE A 2 -5.74 4.54 -1.18
C ILE A 2 -4.58 4.23 -0.23
N GLY A 3 -3.64 5.16 -0.06
CA GLY A 3 -2.56 5.11 0.92
C GLY A 3 -1.99 6.50 1.17
N VAL A 4 -1.50 6.75 2.39
CA VAL A 4 -0.92 8.05 2.79
C VAL A 4 0.13 7.87 3.89
N GLY A 5 1.28 8.51 3.72
CA GLY A 5 2.30 8.67 4.76
C GLY A 5 2.19 10.06 5.39
N ALA A 6 2.37 10.17 6.70
CA ALA A 6 2.29 11.44 7.41
C ALA A 6 3.31 11.47 8.54
N GLY A 7 3.84 12.67 8.85
CA GLY A 7 4.76 12.90 9.96
C GLY A 7 6.10 12.17 9.86
N GLN A 8 6.50 11.76 8.65
CA GLN A 8 7.78 11.06 8.44
C GLN A 8 8.90 12.06 8.17
N GLN A 9 10.09 11.77 8.70
CA GLN A 9 11.29 12.60 8.49
C GLN A 9 12.08 12.20 7.23
N SER A 10 11.95 10.94 6.82
CA SER A 10 12.59 10.38 5.62
C SER A 10 11.58 10.26 4.49
N ARG A 11 11.97 10.73 3.29
CA ARG A 11 11.09 10.76 2.12
C ARG A 11 10.74 9.34 1.66
N VAL A 12 11.75 8.49 1.48
CA VAL A 12 11.54 7.10 1.05
C VAL A 12 10.74 6.30 2.07
N ASP A 13 10.92 6.54 3.36
CA ASP A 13 10.13 5.87 4.40
C ASP A 13 8.67 6.32 4.40
N CYS A 14 8.41 7.59 4.06
CA CYS A 14 7.06 8.07 3.82
C CYS A 14 6.39 7.36 2.65
N VAL A 15 7.11 7.16 1.54
CA VAL A 15 6.62 6.42 0.37
C VAL A 15 6.38 4.95 0.72
N LYS A 16 7.30 4.28 1.42
CA LYS A 16 7.14 2.90 1.90
C LYS A 16 5.93 2.76 2.84
N LEU A 17 5.75 3.71 3.77
CA LEU A 17 4.62 3.71 4.69
C LEU A 17 3.29 3.90 3.96
N ALA A 18 3.21 4.86 3.04
CA ALA A 18 2.05 5.06 2.18
C ALA A 18 1.76 3.79 1.37
N GLY A 19 2.80 3.21 0.78
CA GLY A 19 2.76 1.99 -0.02
C GLY A 19 2.20 0.78 0.74
N ARG A 20 2.64 0.53 1.98
CA ARG A 20 2.07 -0.55 2.81
C ARG A 20 0.56 -0.40 3.02
N LYS A 21 0.05 0.84 3.12
CA LYS A 21 -1.40 1.08 3.22
C LYS A 21 -2.11 0.79 1.89
N VAL A 22 -1.48 1.09 0.75
CA VAL A 22 -1.98 0.68 -0.58
C VAL A 22 -2.05 -0.83 -0.67
N ASP A 23 -1.01 -1.54 -0.24
CA ASP A 23 -0.95 -3.00 -0.27
C ASP A 23 -2.14 -3.61 0.50
N THR A 24 -2.36 -3.17 1.74
CA THR A 24 -3.52 -3.60 2.55
C THR A 24 -4.86 -3.17 1.93
N TRP A 25 -4.94 -1.96 1.37
CA TRP A 25 -6.17 -1.48 0.72
C TRP A 25 -6.55 -2.38 -0.46
N TYR A 26 -5.58 -2.71 -1.31
CA TYR A 26 -5.80 -3.52 -2.51
C TYR A 26 -6.10 -4.98 -2.13
N LEU A 27 -5.34 -5.57 -1.20
CA LEU A 27 -5.58 -6.94 -0.74
C LEU A 27 -6.95 -7.15 -0.11
N ARG A 28 -7.63 -6.12 0.41
CA ARG A 28 -9.06 -6.23 0.84
C ARG A 28 -10.00 -6.65 -0.29
N GLN A 29 -9.58 -6.48 -1.54
CA GLN A 29 -10.36 -6.82 -2.72
C GLN A 29 -10.03 -8.23 -3.23
N HIS A 30 -9.00 -8.88 -2.69
CA HIS A 30 -8.62 -10.24 -3.04
C HIS A 30 -9.80 -11.22 -2.89
N PRO A 31 -10.03 -12.15 -3.84
CA PRO A 31 -11.16 -13.08 -3.80
C PRO A 31 -11.29 -13.83 -2.47
N LYS A 32 -10.21 -14.43 -1.94
CA LYS A 32 -10.22 -15.09 -0.62
C LYS A 32 -10.66 -14.18 0.53
N VAL A 33 -10.24 -12.91 0.54
CA VAL A 33 -10.61 -11.94 1.59
C VAL A 33 -12.09 -11.56 1.50
N ARG A 34 -12.60 -11.38 0.27
CA ARG A 34 -14.01 -11.05 0.03
C ARG A 34 -14.93 -12.23 0.31
N ALA A 35 -14.46 -13.45 0.06
CA ALA A 35 -15.19 -14.70 0.21
C ALA A 35 -15.25 -15.20 1.67
N LEU A 36 -14.57 -14.57 2.62
CA LEU A 36 -14.65 -14.94 4.04
C LEU A 36 -16.10 -15.01 4.54
N VAL A 37 -16.49 -16.20 5.01
CA VAL A 37 -17.83 -16.52 5.50
C VAL A 37 -17.87 -16.47 7.03
N PHE A 38 -18.45 -15.39 7.56
CA PHE A 38 -18.58 -15.18 9.00
C PHE A 38 -19.82 -15.86 9.57
N LYS A 39 -19.75 -16.29 10.83
CA LYS A 39 -20.91 -16.73 11.60
C LYS A 39 -22.03 -15.68 11.64
N GLN A 40 -23.25 -16.15 11.82
CA GLN A 40 -24.39 -15.27 12.07
C GLN A 40 -24.15 -14.46 13.37
N GLY A 41 -24.50 -13.18 13.36
CA GLY A 41 -24.35 -12.30 14.53
C GLY A 41 -23.03 -11.51 14.62
N VAL A 42 -21.97 -11.90 13.89
CA VAL A 42 -20.72 -11.14 13.85
C VAL A 42 -20.96 -9.74 13.26
N LYS A 43 -20.61 -8.70 14.02
CA LYS A 43 -20.93 -7.31 13.65
C LYS A 43 -20.07 -6.82 12.49
N ARG A 44 -20.56 -5.81 11.77
CA ARG A 44 -19.85 -5.23 10.62
C ARG A 44 -18.41 -4.82 10.95
N GLN A 45 -18.17 -4.19 12.10
CA GLN A 45 -16.84 -3.73 12.49
C GLN A 45 -15.88 -4.90 12.78
N GLU A 46 -16.39 -5.96 13.42
CA GLU A 46 -15.62 -7.18 13.70
C GLU A 46 -15.21 -7.87 12.39
N ARG A 47 -16.12 -7.98 11.42
CA ARG A 47 -15.81 -8.51 10.08
C ARG A 47 -14.74 -7.69 9.35
N ILE A 48 -14.77 -6.36 9.48
CA ILE A 48 -13.76 -5.48 8.89
C ILE A 48 -12.40 -5.75 9.53
N ASN A 49 -12.32 -5.78 10.86
CA ASN A 49 -11.08 -6.04 11.58
C ASN A 49 -10.53 -7.44 11.26
N ALA A 50 -11.41 -8.45 11.23
CA ALA A 50 -11.04 -9.82 10.90
C ALA A 50 -10.45 -9.97 9.50
N ARG A 51 -10.98 -9.24 8.50
CA ARG A 51 -10.41 -9.19 7.14
C ARG A 51 -9.03 -8.56 7.12
N VAL A 52 -8.80 -7.52 7.92
CA VAL A 52 -7.47 -6.88 8.02
C VAL A 52 -6.47 -7.84 8.63
N ARG A 53 -6.80 -8.46 9.77
CA ARG A 53 -5.92 -9.45 10.41
C ARG A 53 -5.65 -10.66 9.51
N TYR A 54 -6.63 -11.09 8.72
CA TYR A 54 -6.44 -12.14 7.72
C TYR A 54 -5.42 -11.75 6.63
N ILE A 55 -5.39 -10.47 6.20
CA ILE A 55 -4.39 -9.96 5.25
C ILE A 55 -3.01 -9.89 5.89
N GLU A 56 -2.92 -9.42 7.14
CA GLU A 56 -1.66 -9.26 7.87
C GLU A 56 -1.03 -10.62 8.17
N GLY A 57 -1.84 -11.60 8.61
CA GLY A 57 -1.43 -13.00 8.76
C GLY A 57 -0.42 -13.27 9.88
N ASP A 58 -0.02 -12.25 10.64
CA ASP A 58 0.98 -12.30 11.71
C ASP A 58 0.36 -12.39 13.12
N MET A 59 -0.84 -12.97 13.21
CA MET A 59 -1.56 -13.10 14.49
C MET A 59 -0.81 -14.01 15.48
N PRO A 60 -0.56 -13.56 16.72
CA PRO A 60 -0.08 -14.43 17.78
C PRO A 60 -1.15 -15.51 18.10
N PRO A 61 -0.75 -16.65 18.68
CA PRO A 61 -1.66 -17.79 18.87
C PRO A 61 -2.95 -17.49 19.64
N THR A 62 -2.86 -16.61 20.65
CA THR A 62 -4.01 -16.17 21.46
C THR A 62 -5.01 -15.35 20.63
N GLU A 63 -4.50 -14.43 19.81
CA GLU A 63 -5.33 -13.64 18.91
C GLU A 63 -5.94 -14.51 17.82
N TYR A 64 -5.16 -15.42 17.22
CA TYR A 64 -5.66 -16.35 16.20
C TYR A 64 -6.84 -17.18 16.72
N THR A 65 -6.74 -17.66 17.96
CA THR A 65 -7.81 -18.45 18.60
C THR A 65 -9.11 -17.63 18.70
N GLN A 66 -9.04 -16.37 19.10
CA GLN A 66 -10.21 -15.49 19.17
C GLN A 66 -10.73 -15.12 17.77
N TRP A 67 -9.83 -14.86 16.84
CA TRP A 67 -10.18 -14.53 15.46
C TRP A 67 -10.93 -15.68 14.79
N ALA A 68 -10.46 -16.91 14.96
CA ALA A 68 -11.04 -18.12 14.37
C ALA A 68 -12.47 -18.39 14.87
N GLN A 69 -12.83 -17.95 16.09
CA GLN A 69 -14.19 -18.12 16.63
C GLN A 69 -15.27 -17.41 15.80
N GLN A 70 -14.91 -16.41 15.00
CA GLN A 70 -15.82 -15.67 14.12
C GLN A 70 -16.31 -16.47 12.90
N PHE A 71 -15.71 -17.64 12.64
CA PHE A 71 -15.99 -18.49 11.49
C PHE A 71 -16.47 -19.87 11.95
N ASP A 72 -17.34 -20.53 11.16
CA ASP A 72 -17.72 -21.93 11.42
C ASP A 72 -16.56 -22.87 11.11
N GLU A 73 -15.85 -22.60 10.01
CA GLU A 73 -14.60 -23.23 9.62
C GLU A 73 -13.56 -22.14 9.38
N ALA A 74 -12.37 -22.30 9.96
CA ALA A 74 -11.30 -21.33 9.78
C ALA A 74 -10.86 -21.32 8.31
N PRO A 75 -10.84 -20.15 7.65
CA PRO A 75 -10.49 -20.07 6.23
C PRO A 75 -9.00 -20.38 6.03
N GLU A 76 -8.65 -20.93 4.88
CA GLU A 76 -7.26 -21.10 4.47
C GLU A 76 -6.52 -19.76 4.49
N ALA A 77 -5.28 -19.74 4.98
CA ALA A 77 -4.48 -18.52 5.03
C ALA A 77 -4.24 -17.94 3.62
N LEU A 78 -4.17 -16.62 3.54
CA LEU A 78 -3.73 -15.94 2.33
C LEU A 78 -2.20 -15.99 2.27
N THR A 79 -1.65 -16.78 1.35
CA THR A 79 -0.21 -17.02 1.25
C THR A 79 0.54 -15.80 0.72
N GLU A 80 1.83 -15.67 1.03
CA GLU A 80 2.67 -14.58 0.51
C GLU A 80 2.79 -14.60 -1.02
N ALA A 81 2.70 -15.78 -1.65
CA ALA A 81 2.70 -15.91 -3.10
C ALA A 81 1.41 -15.33 -3.71
N GLU A 82 0.24 -15.67 -3.15
CA GLU A 82 -1.05 -15.12 -3.59
C GLU A 82 -1.12 -13.61 -3.37
N LYS A 83 -0.61 -13.11 -2.23
CA LYS A 83 -0.52 -11.66 -1.98
C LYS A 83 0.31 -10.99 -3.06
N ARG A 84 1.48 -11.54 -3.37
CA ARG A 84 2.40 -10.98 -4.37
C ARG A 84 1.80 -10.97 -5.77
N GLU A 85 1.20 -12.09 -6.18
CA GLU A 85 0.54 -12.21 -7.48
C GLU A 85 -0.60 -11.20 -7.60
N PHE A 86 -1.45 -11.11 -6.58
CA PHE A 86 -2.54 -10.15 -6.59
C PHE A 86 -2.03 -8.72 -6.60
N LEU A 87 -1.08 -8.35 -5.74
CA LEU A 87 -0.49 -7.01 -5.71
C LEU A 87 0.18 -6.63 -7.03
N ALA A 88 0.77 -7.58 -7.75
CA ALA A 88 1.37 -7.34 -9.08
C ALA A 88 0.34 -6.96 -10.15
N SER A 89 -0.96 -7.24 -9.93
CA SER A 89 -2.04 -6.80 -10.82
C SER A 89 -2.48 -5.35 -10.62
N LEU A 90 -1.98 -4.68 -9.57
CA LEU A 90 -2.30 -3.28 -9.32
C LEU A 90 -1.64 -2.38 -10.38
N THR A 91 -2.43 -1.53 -11.01
CA THR A 91 -1.98 -0.57 -12.04
C THR A 91 -2.71 0.77 -11.88
N ASP A 92 -2.30 1.77 -12.66
CA ASP A 92 -2.93 3.08 -12.80
C ASP A 92 -3.01 3.88 -11.48
N VAL A 93 -2.02 3.68 -10.60
CA VAL A 93 -1.89 4.42 -9.36
C VAL A 93 -1.22 5.78 -9.61
N SER A 94 -1.75 6.82 -8.98
CA SER A 94 -1.13 8.15 -8.95
C SER A 94 -0.48 8.41 -7.59
N LEU A 95 0.77 8.88 -7.60
CA LEU A 95 1.53 9.29 -6.43
C LEU A 95 1.72 10.81 -6.42
N ALA A 96 1.49 11.43 -5.26
CA ALA A 96 1.81 12.83 -5.04
C ALA A 96 2.76 12.97 -3.83
N SER A 97 3.82 13.76 -3.98
CA SER A 97 4.74 14.14 -2.91
C SER A 97 4.65 15.63 -2.63
N ASP A 98 4.58 15.99 -1.34
CA ASP A 98 4.53 17.40 -0.88
C ASP A 98 5.86 18.14 -1.06
N ALA A 99 6.95 17.43 -1.34
CA ALA A 99 8.26 17.96 -1.68
C ALA A 99 8.93 17.15 -2.79
N PHE A 100 10.16 17.52 -3.15
CA PHE A 100 10.99 16.77 -4.09
C PHE A 100 11.38 15.39 -3.56
N PHE A 101 11.78 14.50 -4.47
CA PHE A 101 12.44 13.24 -4.14
C PHE A 101 13.96 13.46 -4.10
N PRO A 102 14.63 13.21 -2.96
CA PRO A 102 16.08 13.36 -2.87
C PRO A 102 16.85 12.39 -3.76
N PHE A 103 16.31 11.18 -3.97
CA PHE A 103 16.92 10.09 -4.71
C PHE A 103 15.85 9.29 -5.49
N ARG A 104 16.29 8.45 -6.44
CA ARG A 104 15.40 7.58 -7.24
C ARG A 104 14.67 6.51 -6.44
N ASP A 105 15.17 6.17 -5.25
CA ASP A 105 14.63 5.10 -4.38
C ASP A 105 13.12 5.22 -4.11
N SER A 106 12.61 6.45 -4.06
CA SER A 106 11.19 6.74 -3.90
C SER A 106 10.37 6.34 -5.13
N VAL A 107 10.92 6.51 -6.33
CA VAL A 107 10.33 6.05 -7.59
C VAL A 107 10.40 4.53 -7.69
N ASP A 108 11.55 3.95 -7.35
CA ASP A 108 11.74 2.49 -7.36
C ASP A 108 10.72 1.80 -6.43
N VAL A 109 10.50 2.33 -5.22
CA VAL A 109 9.48 1.82 -4.27
C VAL A 109 8.06 2.02 -4.80
N ALA A 110 7.79 3.12 -5.50
CA ALA A 110 6.49 3.40 -6.09
C ALA A 110 6.16 2.44 -7.25
N SER A 111 7.17 2.05 -8.04
CA SER A 111 7.01 1.18 -9.21
C SER A 111 6.39 -0.17 -8.86
N SER A 112 6.72 -0.72 -7.69
CA SER A 112 6.21 -2.01 -7.25
C SER A 112 4.73 -1.99 -6.83
N ARG A 113 4.04 -0.85 -6.97
CA ARG A 113 2.66 -0.61 -6.51
C ARG A 113 1.76 -0.07 -7.62
N GLY A 114 2.10 -0.34 -8.87
CA GLY A 114 1.29 0.05 -10.02
C GLY A 114 1.27 1.55 -10.29
N VAL A 115 2.23 2.30 -9.75
CA VAL A 115 2.30 3.75 -9.97
C VAL A 115 2.66 4.02 -11.41
N LYS A 116 1.81 4.77 -12.11
CA LYS A 116 2.01 5.24 -13.50
C LYS A 116 2.07 6.75 -13.63
N PHE A 117 1.64 7.48 -12.59
CA PHE A 117 1.61 8.93 -12.60
C PHE A 117 2.23 9.45 -11.30
N VAL A 118 3.21 10.35 -11.41
CA VAL A 118 3.91 10.92 -10.26
C VAL A 118 3.91 12.43 -10.35
N VAL A 119 3.53 13.09 -9.25
CA VAL A 119 3.72 14.54 -9.08
C VAL A 119 4.54 14.82 -7.83
N ALA A 120 5.53 15.70 -7.96
CA ALA A 120 6.38 16.16 -6.86
C ALA A 120 6.76 17.63 -7.07
N ALA A 121 7.33 18.29 -6.05
CA ALA A 121 7.72 19.69 -6.17
C ALA A 121 8.84 19.93 -7.20
N GLY A 122 9.76 18.97 -7.35
CA GLY A 122 11.03 19.16 -8.06
C GLY A 122 12.01 20.07 -7.28
N GLY A 123 13.23 20.21 -7.80
CA GLY A 123 14.31 20.98 -7.21
C GLY A 123 15.30 20.17 -6.37
N SER A 124 15.40 18.85 -6.59
CA SER A 124 16.51 18.05 -6.08
C SER A 124 17.76 18.28 -6.92
N VAL A 125 18.95 18.16 -6.30
CA VAL A 125 20.21 18.07 -7.06
C VAL A 125 20.28 16.80 -7.91
N ALA A 126 19.46 15.80 -7.60
CA ALA A 126 19.37 14.52 -8.31
C ALA A 126 18.11 14.37 -9.16
N ASP A 127 17.44 15.48 -9.54
CA ASP A 127 16.20 15.41 -10.31
C ASP A 127 16.36 14.64 -11.64
N GLU A 128 17.51 14.76 -12.32
CA GLU A 128 17.80 13.99 -13.54
C GLU A 128 17.78 12.48 -13.29
N GLU A 129 18.31 12.01 -12.16
CA GLU A 129 18.30 10.59 -11.78
C GLU A 129 16.87 10.10 -11.46
N VAL A 130 16.07 10.95 -10.80
CA VAL A 130 14.67 10.65 -10.47
C VAL A 130 13.81 10.57 -11.73
N ILE A 131 14.03 11.49 -12.70
CA ILE A 131 13.36 11.48 -14.00
C ILE A 131 13.74 10.22 -14.78
N ALA A 132 15.04 9.90 -14.86
CA ALA A 132 15.50 8.69 -15.54
C ALA A 132 14.86 7.42 -14.95
N ALA A 133 14.75 7.33 -13.63
CA ALA A 133 14.05 6.22 -12.99
C ALA A 133 12.55 6.18 -13.33
N ALA A 134 11.87 7.33 -13.41
CA ALA A 134 10.48 7.37 -13.83
C ALA A 134 10.31 6.88 -15.28
N ASP A 135 11.19 7.31 -16.18
CA ASP A 135 11.23 6.86 -17.58
C ASP A 135 11.51 5.35 -17.69
N GLU A 136 12.45 4.81 -16.91
CA GLU A 136 12.76 3.37 -16.83
C GLU A 136 11.53 2.51 -16.47
N TYR A 137 10.65 3.02 -15.61
CA TYR A 137 9.40 2.34 -15.21
C TYR A 137 8.17 2.75 -16.03
N GLU A 138 8.36 3.52 -17.09
CA GLU A 138 7.29 4.04 -17.95
C GLU A 138 6.23 4.81 -17.15
N MET A 139 6.68 5.65 -16.21
CA MET A 139 5.83 6.54 -15.42
C MET A 139 5.81 7.93 -16.04
N THR A 140 4.63 8.55 -16.07
CA THR A 140 4.52 9.99 -16.33
C THR A 140 4.86 10.76 -15.06
N MET A 141 5.92 11.55 -15.08
CA MET A 141 6.32 12.41 -13.96
C MET A 141 6.10 13.90 -14.29
N ALA A 142 5.54 14.64 -13.33
CA ALA A 142 5.37 16.09 -13.41
C ALA A 142 5.96 16.79 -12.18
N PHE A 143 6.72 17.87 -12.41
CA PHE A 143 7.17 18.76 -11.34
C PHE A 143 6.25 19.97 -11.23
N SER A 144 5.70 20.18 -10.04
CA SER A 144 4.74 21.25 -9.78
C SER A 144 5.39 22.60 -9.49
N GLY A 145 6.66 22.62 -9.05
CA GLY A 145 7.30 23.80 -8.49
C GLY A 145 6.72 24.28 -7.15
N LEU A 146 5.77 23.53 -6.57
CA LEU A 146 5.04 23.89 -5.35
C LEU A 146 5.32 22.87 -4.24
N ARG A 147 5.83 23.36 -3.10
CA ARG A 147 5.94 22.57 -1.87
C ARG A 147 4.67 22.72 -1.03
N LEU A 148 4.23 21.63 -0.42
CA LEU A 148 2.95 21.52 0.31
C LEU A 148 3.15 21.09 1.77
N PHE A 149 4.15 21.65 2.45
CA PHE A 149 4.39 21.34 3.85
C PHE A 149 3.23 21.78 4.74
N HIS A 150 2.94 20.97 5.76
CA HIS A 150 1.97 21.25 6.80
C HIS A 150 2.53 20.77 8.14
N HIS A 151 2.44 21.64 9.16
CA HIS A 151 3.01 21.45 10.50
C HIS A 151 1.92 21.47 11.56
#